data_AF-A0A3S2X0L6-F1
#
_entry.id   AF-A0A3S2X0L6-F1
#
_cell.length_a   1.000
_cell.length_b   1.000
_cell.length_c   1.000
_cell.angle_alpha   90.00
_cell.angle_beta   90.00
_cell.angle_gamma   90.00
#
_symmetry.space_group_name_H-M   'P 1'
#
loop_
_entity.id
_entity.type
_entity.pdbx_description
1 polymer ?
#
loop_
_entity_poly.entity_id
_entity_poly.type
_entity_poly.pdbx_seq_one_letter_code
_entity_poly.pdbx_strand_id
1 'polypeptide(L)'
;MNWKNFLFIILFISSCVSKGDQDIYGLYTPVNYVNTFDTIQLKQGGIYERRIFDRDNNLAFSMKGKWERKGQIITFKNFFLNLDRDIKKFSELLTDTSGTIDVQYDVRNDIVVFCAGYYEEQNCYEKLNEIE
;
A
#
# COMPACT_ATOMS: atom_id res chain seq x y z
N MET A 1 -2.63 -59.62 -17.24
CA MET A 1 -2.99 -58.73 -16.12
C MET A 1 -1.85 -58.76 -15.11
N ASN A 2 -1.03 -57.71 -15.05
CA ASN A 2 -0.10 -57.42 -13.95
C ASN A 2 0.31 -55.94 -14.05
N TRP A 3 -0.68 -55.09 -13.75
CA TRP A 3 -0.50 -53.67 -13.47
C TRP A 3 -0.26 -53.56 -11.96
N LYS A 4 0.98 -53.67 -11.51
CA LYS A 4 1.36 -53.21 -10.19
C LYS A 4 2.75 -52.61 -10.32
N ASN A 5 2.90 -51.38 -9.85
CA ASN A 5 4.15 -50.61 -9.78
C ASN A 5 4.43 -49.73 -11.01
N PHE A 6 3.47 -48.88 -11.41
CA PHE A 6 3.86 -47.59 -11.96
C PHE A 6 4.05 -46.64 -10.77
N LEU A 7 5.31 -46.51 -10.41
CA LEU A 7 5.85 -45.78 -9.27
C LEU A 7 5.31 -44.34 -9.29
N PHE A 8 4.52 -44.01 -8.28
CA PHE A 8 3.97 -42.69 -7.96
C PHE A 8 5.12 -41.76 -7.54
N ILE A 9 6.02 -41.42 -8.46
CA ILE A 9 7.00 -40.34 -8.28
C ILE A 9 6.33 -39.05 -8.78
N ILE A 10 5.28 -38.63 -8.08
CA ILE A 10 4.92 -37.22 -8.02
C ILE A 10 5.81 -36.67 -6.92
N LEU A 11 7.08 -36.51 -7.27
CA LEU A 11 8.02 -35.72 -6.48
C LEU A 11 7.41 -34.33 -6.37
N PHE A 12 6.96 -34.05 -5.15
CA PHE A 12 6.98 -32.75 -4.50
C PHE A 12 7.97 -31.79 -5.18
N ILE A 13 7.54 -31.17 -6.27
CA ILE A 13 7.96 -29.81 -6.60
C ILE A 13 7.37 -28.98 -5.48
N SER A 14 8.13 -28.95 -4.38
CA SER A 14 8.15 -27.90 -3.40
C SER A 14 8.21 -26.62 -4.21
N SER A 15 7.06 -26.01 -4.44
CA SER A 15 6.96 -24.62 -4.84
C SER A 15 7.65 -23.87 -3.73
N CYS A 16 8.93 -23.57 -3.95
CA CYS A 16 9.61 -22.51 -3.23
C CYS A 16 8.90 -21.24 -3.70
N VAL A 17 7.71 -20.99 -3.14
CA VAL A 17 7.04 -19.70 -3.29
C VAL A 17 8.03 -18.75 -2.65
N SER A 18 8.67 -17.95 -3.50
CA SER A 18 9.63 -16.98 -3.05
C SER A 18 8.99 -16.19 -1.92
N LYS A 19 9.61 -16.21 -0.73
CA LYS A 19 9.28 -15.27 0.36
C LYS A 19 9.32 -13.80 -0.07
N GLY A 20 9.74 -13.50 -1.30
CA GLY A 20 9.77 -12.18 -1.93
C GLY A 20 8.43 -11.66 -2.46
N ASP A 21 7.37 -12.47 -2.48
CA ASP A 21 5.99 -11.98 -2.65
C ASP A 21 5.32 -11.85 -1.28
N GLN A 22 5.95 -11.10 -0.37
CA GLN A 22 5.18 -10.60 0.77
C GLN A 22 4.00 -9.81 0.23
N ASP A 23 2.81 -10.20 0.66
CA ASP A 23 1.59 -9.60 0.17
C ASP A 23 1.56 -8.12 0.58
N ILE A 24 1.71 -7.21 -0.38
CA ILE A 24 1.61 -5.77 -0.16
C ILE A 24 0.15 -5.27 -0.23
N TYR A 25 -0.82 -6.14 -0.53
CA TYR A 25 -2.23 -5.78 -0.39
C TYR A 25 -2.54 -5.60 1.09
N GLY A 26 -3.32 -4.57 1.43
CA GLY A 26 -3.72 -4.31 2.81
C GLY A 26 -3.97 -2.85 3.11
N LEU A 27 -4.33 -2.59 4.36
CA LEU A 27 -4.48 -1.26 4.91
C LEU A 27 -3.15 -0.77 5.48
N TYR A 28 -2.79 0.45 5.16
CA TYR A 28 -1.61 1.14 5.64
C TYR A 28 -2.03 2.35 6.48
N THR A 29 -1.39 2.50 7.63
CA THR A 29 -1.63 3.57 8.59
C THR A 29 -0.37 4.42 8.76
N PRO A 30 -0.50 5.71 9.09
CA PRO A 30 0.66 6.58 9.20
C PRO A 30 1.49 6.18 10.42
N VAL A 31 2.82 6.08 10.25
CA VAL A 31 3.77 5.74 11.33
C VAL A 31 3.77 6.83 12.40
N ASN A 32 3.74 8.09 11.96
CA ASN A 32 3.66 9.25 12.81
C ASN A 32 2.60 10.20 12.24
N TYR A 33 1.64 10.62 13.08
CA TYR A 33 0.65 11.62 12.69
C TYR A 33 0.44 12.64 13.81
N VAL A 34 0.28 13.91 13.43
CA VAL A 34 0.08 15.02 14.38
C VAL A 34 -1.28 15.69 14.16
N ASN A 35 -1.67 15.94 12.91
CA ASN A 35 -2.90 16.65 12.58
C ASN A 35 -3.93 15.80 11.85
N THR A 36 -3.47 14.91 10.99
CA THR A 36 -4.34 14.12 10.15
C THR A 36 -3.96 12.66 10.20
N PHE A 37 -4.97 11.79 10.29
CA PHE A 37 -4.78 10.35 10.18
C PHE A 37 -5.00 9.94 8.73
N ASP A 38 -3.93 9.69 8.00
CA ASP A 38 -3.94 9.38 6.57
C ASP A 38 -3.73 7.88 6.34
N THR A 39 -4.74 7.23 5.76
CA THR A 39 -4.74 5.79 5.48
C THR A 39 -4.73 5.52 4.00
N ILE A 40 -3.97 4.51 3.58
CA ILE A 40 -3.92 4.02 2.20
C ILE A 40 -4.27 2.54 2.21
N GLN A 41 -5.25 2.12 1.42
CA GLN A 41 -5.57 0.72 1.24
C GLN A 41 -5.20 0.28 -0.17
N LEU A 42 -4.23 -0.63 -0.30
CA LEU A 42 -3.87 -1.29 -1.56
C LEU A 42 -4.76 -2.52 -1.74
N LYS A 43 -5.62 -2.51 -2.77
CA LYS A 43 -6.53 -3.62 -3.09
C LYS A 43 -5.99 -4.44 -4.25
N GLN A 44 -6.37 -5.72 -4.27
CA GLN A 44 -6.22 -6.56 -5.46
C GLN A 44 -6.88 -5.92 -6.68
N GLY A 45 -6.32 -6.15 -7.86
CA GLY A 45 -6.77 -5.53 -9.11
C GLY A 45 -6.22 -4.12 -9.37
N GLY A 46 -5.20 -3.68 -8.62
CA GLY A 46 -4.47 -2.44 -8.90
C GLY A 46 -5.25 -1.17 -8.56
N ILE A 47 -6.19 -1.25 -7.61
CA ILE A 47 -6.95 -0.11 -7.09
C ILE A 47 -6.45 0.23 -5.69
N TYR A 48 -6.28 1.51 -5.40
CA TYR A 48 -6.07 1.97 -4.03
C TYR A 48 -7.17 2.93 -3.60
N GLU A 49 -7.46 2.93 -2.31
CA GLU A 49 -8.30 3.92 -1.67
C GLU A 49 -7.48 4.66 -0.64
N ARG A 50 -7.58 5.98 -0.59
CA ARG A 50 -6.92 6.79 0.43
C ARG A 50 -7.95 7.62 1.16
N ARG A 51 -7.84 7.68 2.49
CA ARG A 51 -8.73 8.46 3.35
C ARG A 51 -7.92 9.19 4.38
N ILE A 52 -8.21 10.48 4.52
CA ILE A 52 -7.55 11.35 5.48
C ILE A 52 -8.60 11.88 6.44
N PHE A 53 -8.39 11.61 7.72
CA PHE A 53 -9.23 12.06 8.82
C PHE A 53 -8.55 13.22 9.53
N ASP A 54 -9.33 14.18 10.03
CA ASP A 54 -8.83 15.23 10.90
C ASP A 54 -8.65 14.74 12.36
N ARG A 55 -8.18 15.64 13.24
CA ARG A 55 -7.99 15.34 14.67
C ARG A 55 -9.28 14.93 15.40
N ASP A 56 -10.44 15.33 14.87
CA ASP A 56 -11.75 15.02 15.43
C ASP A 56 -12.34 13.75 14.80
N ASN A 57 -11.54 13.00 14.03
CA ASN A 57 -11.90 11.79 13.31
C ASN A 57 -12.98 11.99 12.23
N ASN A 58 -13.16 13.22 11.76
CA ASN A 58 -14.02 13.50 10.61
C ASN A 58 -13.27 13.23 9.32
N LEU A 59 -13.95 12.65 8.33
CA LEU A 59 -13.38 12.44 7.00
C LEU A 59 -13.12 13.80 6.34
N ALA A 60 -11.85 14.17 6.20
CA ALA A 60 -11.43 15.42 5.57
C ALA A 60 -11.19 15.24 4.07
N PHE A 61 -10.77 14.06 3.64
CA PHE A 61 -10.51 13.75 2.24
C PHE A 61 -10.64 12.25 1.96
N SER A 62 -11.12 11.92 0.76
CA SER A 62 -11.14 10.55 0.24
C SER A 62 -10.90 10.56 -1.25
N MET A 63 -10.11 9.60 -1.73
CA MET A 63 -9.87 9.40 -3.14
C MET A 63 -9.70 7.92 -3.48
N LYS A 64 -9.89 7.60 -4.77
CA LYS A 64 -9.53 6.31 -5.34
C LYS A 64 -8.61 6.54 -6.52
N GLY A 65 -7.64 5.65 -6.68
CA GLY A 65 -6.74 5.68 -7.83
C GLY A 65 -6.29 4.30 -8.22
N LYS A 66 -5.38 4.24 -9.19
CA LYS A 66 -4.74 3.01 -9.62
C LYS A 66 -3.34 2.91 -9.06
N TRP A 67 -2.89 1.71 -8.76
CA TRP A 67 -1.51 1.46 -8.39
C TRP A 67 -0.98 0.22 -9.09
N GLU A 68 0.34 0.18 -9.28
CA GLU A 68 1.08 -0.91 -9.90
C GLU A 68 2.36 -1.16 -9.07
N ARG A 69 2.83 -2.41 -9.00
CA ARG A 69 4.12 -2.75 -8.37
C ARG A 69 5.10 -3.28 -9.39
N LYS A 70 6.34 -2.79 -9.32
CA LYS A 70 7.49 -3.34 -10.03
C LYS A 70 8.66 -3.50 -9.06
N GLY A 71 8.88 -4.74 -8.60
CA GLY A 71 9.88 -5.02 -7.56
C GLY A 71 9.52 -4.35 -6.24
N GLN A 72 10.41 -3.50 -5.72
CA GLN A 72 10.22 -2.73 -4.48
C GLN A 72 9.61 -1.33 -4.72
N ILE A 73 9.16 -1.06 -5.94
CA ILE A 73 8.54 0.22 -6.31
C ILE A 73 7.03 0.02 -6.41
N ILE A 74 6.27 0.87 -5.70
CA ILE A 74 4.83 1.07 -5.87
C ILE A 74 4.62 2.38 -6.62
N THR A 75 3.97 2.29 -7.78
CA THR A 75 3.57 3.45 -8.57
C THR A 75 2.12 3.77 -8.27
N PHE A 76 1.84 4.95 -7.73
CA PHE A 76 0.47 5.45 -7.55
C PHE A 76 0.11 6.41 -8.68
N LYS A 77 -1.01 6.15 -9.36
CA LYS A 77 -1.59 7.04 -10.36
C LYS A 77 -2.63 7.96 -9.71
N ASN A 78 -2.64 9.22 -10.13
CA ASN A 78 -3.52 10.28 -9.62
C ASN A 78 -3.39 10.51 -8.11
N PHE A 79 -2.19 10.35 -7.54
CA PHE A 79 -1.92 10.58 -6.12
C PHE A 79 -1.83 12.08 -5.83
N PHE A 80 -2.61 12.56 -4.86
CA PHE A 80 -2.52 13.93 -4.38
C PHE A 80 -1.49 14.03 -3.24
N LEU A 81 -0.37 14.71 -3.45
CA LEU A 81 0.57 14.99 -2.35
C LEU A 81 -0.01 16.12 -1.50
N ASN A 82 -0.38 15.84 -0.26
CA ASN A 82 -0.87 16.84 0.69
C ASN A 82 0.26 17.26 1.64
N LEU A 83 0.23 18.53 2.03
CA LEU A 83 0.75 18.94 3.33
C LEU A 83 -0.41 18.84 4.34
N ASP A 84 -0.13 18.48 5.59
CA ASP A 84 -1.10 18.34 6.71
C ASP A 84 -2.11 19.50 6.83
N ARG A 85 -1.73 20.68 6.33
CA ARG A 85 -2.45 21.96 6.40
C ARG A 85 -3.42 22.22 5.24
N ASP A 86 -3.31 21.50 4.12
CA ASP A 86 -3.93 21.92 2.85
C ASP A 86 -5.34 21.34 2.64
N ILE A 87 -5.65 20.19 3.26
CA ILE A 87 -6.85 19.42 2.93
C ILE A 87 -8.16 20.14 3.28
N LYS A 88 -8.24 20.80 4.44
CA LYS A 88 -9.45 21.53 4.84
C LYS A 88 -9.60 22.89 4.16
N LYS A 89 -8.49 23.47 3.70
CA LYS A 89 -8.45 24.87 3.27
C LYS A 89 -8.62 25.03 1.76
N PHE A 90 -8.26 24.01 0.98
CA PHE A 90 -8.18 24.12 -0.48
C PHE A 90 -8.69 22.84 -1.19
N SER A 91 -9.93 22.45 -0.92
CA SER A 91 -10.55 21.25 -1.49
C SER A 91 -10.65 21.27 -3.02
N GLU A 92 -10.72 22.45 -3.60
CA GLU A 92 -10.82 22.70 -5.03
C GLU A 92 -9.50 22.48 -5.79
N LEU A 93 -8.36 22.47 -5.08
CA LEU A 93 -7.04 22.25 -5.70
C LEU A 93 -6.65 20.78 -5.82
N LEU A 94 -7.45 19.86 -5.24
CA LEU A 94 -7.12 18.44 -5.11
C LEU A 94 -6.96 17.71 -6.45
N THR A 95 -7.79 18.03 -7.44
CA THR A 95 -7.73 17.41 -8.77
C THR A 95 -6.55 17.91 -9.58
N ASP A 96 -6.29 19.22 -9.54
CA ASP A 96 -5.27 19.90 -10.35
C ASP A 96 -3.84 19.56 -9.92
N THR A 97 -3.67 19.11 -8.68
CA THR A 97 -2.37 18.81 -8.06
C THR A 97 -2.08 17.31 -7.93
N SER A 98 -3.01 16.45 -8.37
CA SER A 98 -2.81 15.01 -8.37
C SER A 98 -1.87 14.57 -9.51
N GLY A 99 -0.96 13.64 -9.22
CA GLY A 99 0.08 13.21 -10.16
C GLY A 99 0.38 11.71 -10.08
N THR A 100 1.36 11.26 -10.85
CA THR A 100 1.93 9.91 -10.67
C THR A 100 3.14 10.02 -9.75
N ILE A 101 3.19 9.19 -8.71
CA ILE A 101 4.35 9.09 -7.82
C ILE A 101 4.84 7.65 -7.76
N ASP A 102 6.15 7.50 -7.65
CA ASP A 102 6.80 6.23 -7.37
C ASP A 102 7.32 6.28 -5.93
N VAL A 103 6.98 5.26 -5.14
CA VAL A 103 7.51 5.09 -3.79
C VAL A 103 8.25 3.77 -3.69
N GLN A 104 9.40 3.80 -3.06
CA GLN A 104 10.07 2.57 -2.66
C GLN A 104 9.48 2.10 -1.33
N TYR A 105 9.21 0.81 -1.20
CA TYR A 105 8.85 0.19 0.07
C TYR A 105 9.96 -0.73 0.57
N ASP A 106 10.07 -0.78 1.90
CA ASP A 106 10.91 -1.70 2.64
C ASP A 106 10.05 -2.70 3.40
N VAL A 107 10.70 -3.74 3.93
CA VAL A 107 10.13 -4.68 4.88
C VAL A 107 10.94 -4.61 6.17
N ARG A 108 10.31 -4.27 7.28
CA ARG A 108 10.94 -4.13 8.60
C ARG A 108 10.17 -4.97 9.59
N ASN A 109 10.82 -5.97 10.20
CA ASN A 109 10.16 -6.91 11.12
C ASN A 109 8.87 -7.51 10.54
N ASP A 110 8.92 -7.96 9.29
CA ASP A 110 7.79 -8.50 8.52
C ASP A 110 6.63 -7.51 8.23
N ILE A 111 6.82 -6.22 8.52
CA ILE A 111 5.87 -5.15 8.21
C ILE A 111 6.35 -4.39 6.97
N VAL A 112 5.46 -4.21 5.98
CA VAL A 112 5.73 -3.40 4.79
C VAL A 112 5.63 -1.92 5.15
N VAL A 113 6.65 -1.14 4.78
CA VAL A 113 6.76 0.28 5.10
C VAL A 113 7.12 1.08 3.85
N PHE A 114 6.47 2.22 3.63
CA PHE A 114 6.86 3.18 2.58
C PHE A 114 6.53 4.61 2.99
N CYS A 115 7.11 5.60 2.33
CA CYS A 115 6.82 7.01 2.57
C CYS A 115 6.34 7.69 1.29
N ALA A 116 5.30 8.51 1.37
CA ALA A 116 4.67 9.17 0.21
C ALA A 116 4.48 10.68 0.48
N GLY A 117 5.55 11.45 0.34
CA GLY A 117 5.58 12.88 0.65
C GLY A 117 6.39 13.70 -0.36
N TYR A 118 6.40 15.02 -0.18
CA TYR A 118 7.20 15.94 -0.99
C TYR A 118 8.71 15.78 -0.75
N TYR A 119 9.08 15.36 0.46
CA TYR A 119 10.45 15.13 0.87
C TYR A 119 10.60 13.69 1.37
N GLU A 120 11.83 13.18 1.35
CA GLU A 120 12.16 11.88 1.92
C GLU A 120 11.70 11.80 3.38
N GLU A 121 11.28 10.61 3.81
CA GLU A 121 10.83 10.32 5.19
C GLU A 121 9.56 11.07 5.65
N GLN A 122 8.86 11.78 4.76
CA GLN A 122 7.56 12.36 5.06
C GLN A 122 6.42 11.41 4.72
N ASN A 123 5.34 11.48 5.51
CA ASN A 123 4.14 10.67 5.34
C ASN A 123 4.50 9.20 5.18
N CYS A 124 5.16 8.63 6.19
CA CYS A 124 5.49 7.22 6.21
C CYS A 124 4.29 6.39 6.69
N TYR A 125 4.11 5.22 6.10
CA TYR A 125 3.02 4.31 6.39
C TYR A 125 3.56 2.91 6.66
N GLU A 126 2.92 2.25 7.61
CA GLU A 126 3.14 0.85 7.94
C GLU A 126 1.89 0.05 7.60
N LYS A 127 2.07 -1.15 7.04
CA LYS A 127 0.98 -2.09 6.81
C LYS A 127 0.41 -2.53 8.17
N LEU A 128 -0.90 -2.39 8.34
CA LEU A 128 -1.60 -2.96 9.48
C LEU A 128 -1.54 -4.49 9.37
N ASN A 129 -1.04 -5.15 10.40
CA ASN A 129 -1.15 -6.61 10.50
C ASN A 129 -2.64 -6.97 10.62
N GLU A 130 -3.11 -7.89 9.78
CA GLU A 130 -4.43 -8.47 9.98
C GLU A 130 -4.39 -9.21 11.32
N ILE A 131 -5.23 -8.77 12.26
CA ILE A 131 -5.47 -9.53 13.48
C ILE A 131 -6.30 -10.74 13.04
N GLU A 132 -5.69 -11.91 12.99
CA GLU A 132 -6.38 -13.20 12.81
C GLU A 132 -7.37 -13.46 13.95
#